data_AF-A0A959ZB75-F1
#
_entry.id   AF-A0A959ZB75-F1
#
_cell.length_a   1.000
_cell.length_b   1.000
_cell.length_c   1.000
_cell.angle_alpha   90.00
_cell.angle_beta   90.00
_cell.angle_gamma   90.00
#
_symmetry.space_group_name_H-M   'P 1'
#
loop_
_entity.id
_entity.type
_entity.pdbx_description
1 polymer ?
#
loop_
_entity_poly.entity_id
_entity_poly.type
_entity_poly.pdbx_seq_one_letter_code
_entity_poly.pdbx_strand_id
1 'polypeptide(L)'
;MNFFARTALGVAVGAVLVFAFHPTSRGLLKAGVSQAPIPVSIAKSAYLSKNASALPDPTSLEIAARWMEQGARVINSKKTLTNDELLTLVEIAQLAGEKDQENAFWPQAEAIFQFHLGNRDVALEAWQKAAKCSVWNDYETQRLRELGGQMSGGAPILGWQNAFLHSERHSEIAHQCVQLSSSLLRSYPTTRLPNIRNGVLIRENAKKRDTGEIGYRMIENAAIYGLVITENPRQATFKRFDFVQQLYAEEKVAEAQFVEKALSGNEGFRAFVMSPTKDADLERDRKWAALVGSVPGALLLASLVVGLLALLSQLGLAVHSRMKKQEPQAVLIVAASLLVASAVYWETRIVLLAVWTGIVGAGFLFARKSDLKGERAKLTSGQRLLDVLIGAAMFLSIGVAFFELATPVRALGFRLTDFSITNGIGVPFAIGFVTLSVAISQSHAFLQHWNPLLHSLKRLRMICFVVAVSGLLLTIISIPVCLHFDQGLSDTFSKIWQNEPAYYLTK
;
A
#
# COMPACT_ATOMS: atom_id res chain seq x y z
N MET A 1 -24.28 -35.24 -8.90
CA MET A 1 -22.87 -34.93 -9.15
C MET A 1 -22.17 -36.26 -9.32
N ASN A 2 -21.48 -36.48 -10.44
CA ASN A 2 -20.76 -37.73 -10.68
C ASN A 2 -19.57 -37.83 -9.72
N PHE A 3 -19.14 -39.06 -9.40
CA PHE A 3 -18.04 -39.34 -8.46
C PHE A 3 -16.80 -38.46 -8.72
N PHE A 4 -16.36 -38.38 -9.98
CA PHE A 4 -15.23 -37.55 -10.40
C PHE A 4 -15.33 -36.07 -10.00
N ALA A 5 -16.51 -35.45 -10.10
CA ALA A 5 -16.68 -34.06 -9.72
C ALA A 5 -16.59 -33.84 -8.21
N ARG A 6 -17.01 -34.83 -7.41
CA ARG A 6 -16.86 -34.80 -5.95
C ARG A 6 -15.40 -34.97 -5.54
N THR A 7 -14.71 -35.93 -6.17
CA THR A 7 -13.28 -36.17 -5.94
C THR A 7 -12.44 -34.95 -6.33
N ALA A 8 -12.68 -34.36 -7.51
CA ALA A 8 -11.96 -33.16 -7.96
C ALA A 8 -12.17 -31.96 -7.00
N LEU A 9 -13.40 -31.74 -6.54
CA LEU A 9 -13.68 -30.70 -5.55
C LEU A 9 -12.97 -30.99 -4.22
N GLY A 10 -13.01 -32.24 -3.74
CA GLY A 10 -12.32 -32.66 -2.52
C GLY A 10 -10.81 -32.46 -2.59
N VAL A 11 -10.19 -32.81 -3.72
CA VAL A 11 -8.76 -32.58 -3.98
C VAL A 11 -8.45 -31.08 -4.02
N ALA A 12 -9.28 -30.27 -4.69
CA ALA A 12 -9.07 -28.82 -4.76
C ALA A 12 -9.15 -28.16 -3.38
N VAL A 13 -10.15 -28.53 -2.58
CA VAL A 13 -10.27 -28.05 -1.20
C VAL A 13 -9.09 -28.52 -0.35
N GLY A 14 -8.68 -29.78 -0.46
CA GLY A 14 -7.51 -30.32 0.22
C GLY A 14 -6.22 -29.57 -0.13
N ALA A 15 -5.99 -29.26 -1.40
CA ALA A 15 -4.84 -28.49 -1.86
C ALA A 15 -4.83 -27.07 -1.27
N VAL A 16 -5.96 -26.37 -1.27
CA VAL A 16 -6.08 -25.03 -0.65
C VAL A 16 -5.78 -25.09 0.84
N LEU A 17 -6.28 -26.11 1.55
CA LEU A 17 -5.98 -26.31 2.97
C LEU A 17 -4.49 -26.55 3.20
N VAL A 18 -3.84 -27.38 2.39
CA VAL A 18 -2.39 -27.59 2.46
C VAL A 18 -1.64 -26.27 2.30
N PHE A 19 -2.01 -25.43 1.32
CA PHE A 19 -1.39 -24.12 1.17
C PHE A 19 -1.69 -23.15 2.32
N ALA A 20 -2.87 -23.23 2.93
CA ALA A 20 -3.23 -22.40 4.07
C ALA A 20 -2.42 -22.76 5.33
N PHE A 21 -2.03 -24.03 5.49
CA PHE A 21 -1.19 -24.49 6.60
C PHE A 21 0.32 -24.43 6.30
N HIS A 22 0.72 -24.46 5.03
CA HIS A 22 2.13 -24.46 4.66
C HIS A 22 2.79 -23.10 4.98
N PRO A 23 3.93 -23.07 5.71
CA PRO A 23 4.54 -21.85 6.24
C PRO A 23 4.84 -20.77 5.19
N THR A 24 5.22 -21.16 3.99
CA THR A 24 5.62 -20.24 2.91
C THR A 24 4.42 -19.62 2.19
N SER A 25 3.36 -20.39 1.93
CA SER A 25 2.18 -19.94 1.17
C SER A 25 1.10 -19.29 2.05
N ARG A 26 1.05 -19.64 3.34
CA ARG A 26 0.03 -19.12 4.27
C ARG A 26 0.04 -17.59 4.35
N GLY A 27 1.23 -16.98 4.24
CA GLY A 27 1.39 -15.52 4.31
C GLY A 27 0.68 -14.80 3.17
N LEU A 28 0.88 -15.27 1.94
CA LEU A 28 0.22 -14.73 0.75
C LEU A 28 -1.30 -14.90 0.80
N LEU A 29 -1.77 -16.09 1.18
CA LEU A 29 -3.21 -16.34 1.32
C LEU A 29 -3.84 -15.45 2.39
N LYS A 30 -3.22 -15.37 3.57
CA LYS A 30 -3.70 -14.52 4.67
C LYS A 30 -3.72 -13.05 4.29
N ALA A 31 -2.69 -12.55 3.59
CA ALA A 31 -2.61 -11.16 3.16
C ALA A 31 -3.71 -10.81 2.14
N GLY A 32 -3.98 -11.69 1.17
CA GLY A 32 -5.05 -11.49 0.19
C GLY A 32 -6.47 -11.62 0.75
N VAL A 33 -6.65 -12.38 1.84
CA VAL A 33 -7.96 -12.56 2.50
C VAL A 33 -8.24 -11.46 3.53
N SER A 34 -7.20 -10.97 4.21
CA SER A 34 -7.34 -9.91 5.22
C SER A 34 -7.67 -8.58 4.55
N GLN A 35 -8.69 -7.89 5.07
CA GLN A 35 -9.14 -6.60 4.56
C GLN A 35 -8.63 -5.40 5.37
N ALA A 36 -7.96 -5.64 6.49
CA ALA A 36 -7.33 -4.57 7.25
C ALA A 36 -6.12 -4.03 6.46
N PRO A 37 -5.93 -2.71 6.33
CA PRO A 37 -4.76 -2.16 5.62
C PRO A 37 -3.45 -2.68 6.18
N ILE A 38 -3.39 -2.82 7.50
CA ILE A 38 -2.29 -3.39 8.27
C ILE A 38 -2.95 -4.03 9.52
N PRO A 39 -2.39 -5.11 10.10
CA PRO A 39 -2.87 -5.62 11.38
C PRO A 39 -3.06 -4.52 12.43
N VAL A 40 -4.17 -4.53 13.17
CA VAL A 40 -4.51 -3.48 14.15
C VAL A 40 -3.42 -3.27 15.20
N SER A 41 -2.73 -4.35 15.59
CA SER A 41 -1.57 -4.28 16.49
C SER A 41 -0.45 -3.40 15.95
N ILE A 42 -0.20 -3.48 14.64
CA ILE A 42 0.83 -2.69 13.95
C ILE A 42 0.31 -1.29 13.66
N ALA A 43 -0.95 -1.16 13.23
CA ALA A 43 -1.59 0.13 12.99
C ALA A 43 -1.65 1.01 14.25
N LYS A 44 -1.66 0.40 15.45
CA LYS A 44 -1.57 1.08 16.76
C LYS A 44 -0.17 1.08 17.37
N SER A 45 0.81 0.50 16.69
CA SER A 45 2.15 0.35 17.25
C SER A 45 2.87 1.69 17.34
N ALA A 46 3.73 1.83 18.35
CA ALA A 46 4.68 2.92 18.50
C ALA A 46 5.76 2.93 17.40
N TYR A 47 5.80 1.90 16.54
CA TYR A 47 6.75 1.79 15.44
C TYR A 47 6.33 2.61 14.23
N LEU A 48 5.06 3.02 14.14
CA LEU A 48 4.60 3.90 13.08
C LEU A 48 4.68 5.36 13.54
N SER A 49 5.35 6.18 12.74
CA SER A 49 5.52 7.63 12.96
C SER A 49 4.20 8.41 13.02
N LYS A 50 3.08 7.80 12.64
CA LYS A 50 1.74 8.43 12.64
C LYS A 50 1.08 8.39 14.04
N ASN A 51 1.57 7.55 14.94
CA ASN A 51 0.92 7.24 16.20
C ASN A 51 1.58 7.96 17.38
N ALA A 52 1.54 9.29 17.37
CA ALA A 52 2.13 10.12 18.43
C ALA A 52 1.64 9.76 19.84
N SER A 53 0.35 9.45 19.98
CA SER A 53 -0.28 9.07 21.26
C SER A 53 0.13 7.69 21.76
N ALA A 54 0.82 6.88 20.94
CA ALA A 54 1.31 5.57 21.31
C ALA A 54 2.84 5.56 21.55
N LEU A 55 3.51 6.72 21.47
CA LEU A 55 4.94 6.80 21.74
C LEU A 55 5.20 6.55 23.24
N PRO A 56 6.06 5.58 23.59
CA PRO A 56 6.48 5.36 24.96
C PRO A 56 7.45 6.46 25.42
N ASP A 57 7.71 6.50 26.72
CA ASP A 57 8.72 7.38 27.29
C ASP A 57 10.09 7.17 26.63
N PRO A 58 10.88 8.23 26.40
CA PRO A 58 12.13 8.21 25.64
C PRO A 58 13.30 7.58 26.43
N THR A 59 13.15 6.31 26.83
CA THR A 59 14.15 5.60 27.65
C THR A 59 15.33 5.06 26.83
N SER A 60 15.12 4.78 25.54
CA SER A 60 16.13 4.29 24.60
C SER A 60 16.38 5.29 23.46
N LEU A 61 17.54 5.19 22.81
CA LEU A 61 17.92 6.06 21.69
C LEU A 61 16.94 5.91 20.51
N GLU A 62 16.47 4.69 20.24
CA GLU A 62 15.52 4.41 19.17
C GLU A 62 14.15 5.04 19.43
N ILE A 63 13.72 5.12 20.69
CA ILE A 63 12.46 5.77 21.06
C ILE A 63 12.64 7.29 21.04
N ALA A 64 13.74 7.80 21.58
CA ALA A 64 14.08 9.22 21.53
C ALA A 64 14.12 9.75 20.08
N ALA A 65 14.70 8.98 19.14
CA ALA A 65 14.71 9.34 17.72
C ALA A 65 13.31 9.46 17.12
N ARG A 66 12.35 8.62 17.55
CA ARG A 66 10.94 8.72 17.12
C ARG A 66 10.26 9.98 17.63
N TRP A 67 10.59 10.42 18.84
CA TRP A 67 10.11 11.71 19.34
C TRP A 67 10.62 12.86 18.47
N MET A 68 11.89 12.83 18.06
CA MET A 68 12.45 13.84 17.15
C MET A 68 11.72 13.80 15.79
N GLU A 69 11.53 12.61 15.21
CA GLU A 69 10.81 12.42 13.95
C GLU A 69 9.38 12.95 14.01
N GLN A 70 8.65 12.63 15.08
CA GLN A 70 7.29 13.09 15.30
C GLN A 70 7.23 14.61 15.46
N GLY A 71 8.16 15.22 16.22
CA GLY A 71 8.26 16.67 16.35
C GLY A 71 8.48 17.34 15.00
N ALA A 72 9.46 16.86 14.22
CA ALA A 72 9.75 17.38 12.89
C ALA A 72 8.57 17.23 11.92
N ARG A 73 7.83 16.12 12.00
CA ARG A 73 6.64 15.89 11.20
C ARG A 73 5.52 16.90 11.49
N VAL A 74 5.28 17.22 12.76
CA VAL A 74 4.27 18.23 13.16
C VAL A 74 4.64 19.59 12.55
N ILE A 75 5.91 19.97 12.64
CA ILE A 75 6.44 21.21 12.05
C ILE A 75 6.29 21.20 10.52
N ASN A 76 6.70 20.12 9.84
CA ASN A 76 6.56 19.97 8.39
C ASN A 76 5.10 20.02 7.92
N SER A 77 4.17 19.57 8.76
CA SER A 77 2.73 19.65 8.52
C SER A 77 2.14 21.05 8.76
N LYS A 78 2.99 22.07 8.98
CA LYS A 78 2.62 23.46 9.30
C LYS A 78 1.77 23.60 10.56
N LYS A 79 1.85 22.63 11.47
CA LYS A 79 1.27 22.72 12.80
C LYS A 79 2.33 23.24 13.76
N THR A 80 1.90 24.04 14.73
CA THR A 80 2.76 24.60 15.77
C THR A 80 2.83 23.66 16.96
N LEU A 81 4.04 23.35 17.41
CA LEU A 81 4.29 22.78 18.73
C LEU A 81 4.27 23.91 19.77
N THR A 82 3.81 23.61 20.97
CA THR A 82 3.91 24.52 22.13
C THR A 82 5.36 24.65 22.59
N ASN A 83 5.68 25.71 23.32
CA ASN A 83 7.02 25.90 23.87
C ASN A 83 7.43 24.76 24.81
N ASP A 84 6.49 24.24 25.61
CA ASP A 84 6.75 23.12 26.53
C ASP A 84 7.08 21.83 25.75
N GLU A 85 6.35 21.55 24.66
CA GLU A 85 6.65 20.42 23.77
C GLU A 85 8.03 20.58 23.11
N LEU A 86 8.36 21.79 22.64
CA LEU A 86 9.67 22.06 22.04
C LEU A 86 10.82 21.92 23.06
N LEU A 87 10.65 22.42 24.28
CA LEU A 87 11.62 22.26 25.37
C LEU A 87 11.82 20.79 25.72
N THR A 88 10.74 20.02 25.78
CA THR A 88 10.79 18.57 26.00
C THR A 88 11.60 17.87 24.88
N LEU A 89 11.38 18.24 23.61
CA LEU A 89 12.13 17.68 22.49
C LEU A 89 13.62 18.06 22.54
N VAL A 90 13.94 19.28 22.95
CA VAL A 90 15.32 19.72 23.19
C VAL A 90 15.99 18.89 24.28
N GLU A 91 15.31 18.70 25.43
CA GLU A 91 15.84 17.90 26.54
C GLU A 91 16.10 16.46 26.12
N ILE A 92 15.17 15.85 25.38
CA ILE A 92 15.34 14.50 24.81
C ILE A 92 16.55 14.45 23.88
N ALA A 93 16.71 15.42 22.99
CA ALA A 93 17.84 15.48 22.05
C ALA A 93 19.18 15.62 22.79
N GLN A 94 19.25 16.45 23.83
CA GLN A 94 20.45 16.65 24.65
C GLN A 94 20.83 15.38 25.42
N LEU A 95 19.88 14.78 26.15
CA LEU A 95 20.10 13.55 26.90
C LEU A 95 20.49 12.36 26.00
N ALA A 96 19.91 12.28 24.80
CA ALA A 96 20.30 11.26 23.82
C ALA A 96 21.69 11.55 23.24
N GLY A 97 22.01 12.81 22.94
CA GLY A 97 23.32 13.24 22.45
C GLY A 97 24.44 13.04 23.48
N GLU A 98 24.16 13.08 24.78
CA GLU A 98 25.13 12.72 25.82
C GLU A 98 25.49 11.23 25.80
N LYS A 99 24.52 10.37 25.48
CA LYS A 99 24.69 8.92 25.36
C LYS A 99 25.32 8.50 24.03
N ASP A 100 25.15 9.30 22.98
CA ASP A 100 25.58 9.01 21.61
C ASP A 100 26.28 10.25 20.99
N GLN A 101 27.44 10.58 21.55
CA GLN A 101 28.16 11.84 21.31
C GLN A 101 28.72 12.00 19.89
N GLU A 102 28.95 10.87 19.21
CA GLU A 102 29.50 10.83 17.87
C GLU A 102 28.46 11.03 16.77
N ASN A 103 27.17 10.94 17.11
CA ASN A 103 26.07 11.01 16.16
C ASN A 103 25.55 12.44 15.99
N ALA A 104 25.69 12.96 14.78
CA ALA A 104 25.25 14.30 14.39
C ALA A 104 23.73 14.48 14.43
N PHE A 105 22.94 13.39 14.42
CA PHE A 105 21.48 13.45 14.44
C PHE A 105 20.95 14.25 15.65
N TRP A 106 21.51 14.03 16.84
CA TRP A 106 21.06 14.66 18.08
C TRP A 106 21.28 16.18 18.12
N PRO A 107 22.51 16.71 17.91
CA PRO A 107 22.73 18.14 17.87
C PRO A 107 22.04 18.83 16.68
N GLN A 108 21.77 18.12 15.57
CA GLN A 108 20.93 18.66 14.48
C GLN A 108 19.47 18.80 14.91
N ALA A 109 18.90 17.80 15.59
CA ALA A 109 17.55 17.87 16.11
C ALA A 109 17.40 18.97 17.18
N GLU A 110 18.36 19.06 18.11
CA GLU A 110 18.45 20.15 19.09
C GLU A 110 18.44 21.52 18.40
N ALA A 111 19.29 21.71 17.39
CA ALA A 111 19.38 22.96 16.65
C ALA A 111 18.05 23.36 15.99
N ILE A 112 17.32 22.38 15.42
CA ILE A 112 15.99 22.61 14.83
C ILE A 112 15.02 23.12 15.90
N PHE A 113 14.88 22.41 17.02
CA PHE A 113 13.89 22.77 18.03
C PHE A 113 14.26 24.07 18.77
N GLN A 114 15.54 24.31 19.05
CA GLN A 114 16.02 25.59 19.59
C GLN A 114 15.75 26.76 18.64
N PHE A 115 15.88 26.55 17.33
CA PHE A 115 15.56 27.58 16.34
C PHE A 115 14.06 27.91 16.36
N HIS A 116 13.19 26.90 16.50
CA HIS A 116 11.74 27.09 16.63
C HIS A 116 11.32 27.76 17.96
N LEU A 117 12.10 27.57 19.03
CA LEU A 117 11.95 28.32 20.29
C LEU A 117 12.39 29.79 20.18
N GLY A 118 13.07 30.17 19.11
CA GLY A 118 13.64 31.51 18.92
C GLY A 118 15.06 31.68 19.46
N ASN A 119 15.65 30.63 20.03
CA ASN A 119 17.00 30.62 20.60
C ASN A 119 18.07 30.45 19.51
N ARG A 120 18.24 31.46 18.65
CA ARG A 120 19.07 31.36 17.44
C ARG A 120 20.55 31.07 17.72
N ASP A 121 21.13 31.66 18.75
CA ASP A 121 22.55 31.47 19.07
C ASP A 121 22.82 30.05 19.59
N VAL A 122 21.91 29.52 20.43
CA VAL A 122 21.98 28.13 20.92
C VAL A 122 21.77 27.14 19.76
N ALA A 123 20.83 27.43 18.86
CA ALA A 123 20.62 26.63 17.66
C ALA A 123 21.88 26.61 16.77
N LEU A 124 22.55 27.76 16.62
CA LEU A 124 23.79 27.87 15.87
C LEU A 124 24.92 27.05 16.52
N GLU A 125 25.06 27.10 17.84
CA GLU A 125 26.05 26.32 18.59
C GLU A 125 25.83 24.81 18.43
N ALA A 126 24.59 24.34 18.62
CA ALA A 126 24.21 22.95 18.40
C ALA A 126 24.47 22.52 16.95
N TRP A 127 24.18 23.38 15.97
CA TRP A 127 24.44 23.10 14.56
C TRP A 127 25.93 22.98 14.24
N GLN A 128 26.77 23.82 14.85
CA GLN A 128 28.23 23.74 14.72
C GLN A 128 28.80 22.52 15.45
N LYS A 129 28.21 22.12 16.58
CA LYS A 129 28.54 20.88 17.29
C LYS A 129 28.28 19.67 16.40
N ALA A 130 27.11 19.61 15.74
CA ALA A 130 26.78 18.54 14.79
C ALA A 130 27.82 18.40 13.66
N ALA A 131 28.34 19.51 13.15
CA ALA A 131 29.34 19.50 12.09
C ALA A 131 30.71 18.91 12.52
N LYS A 132 30.91 18.64 13.80
CA LYS A 132 32.13 18.01 14.35
C LYS A 132 31.93 16.51 14.66
N CYS A 133 30.72 16.00 14.55
CA CYS A 133 30.40 14.59 14.75
C CYS A 133 30.92 13.72 13.58
N SER A 134 31.02 12.41 13.82
CA SER A 134 31.62 11.45 12.87
C SER A 134 30.57 10.71 12.03
N VAL A 135 29.36 10.49 12.57
CA VAL A 135 28.31 9.68 11.95
C VAL A 135 26.96 10.39 11.99
N TRP A 136 26.04 9.99 11.12
CA TRP A 136 24.64 10.38 11.20
C TRP A 136 23.76 9.13 11.19
N ASN A 137 22.97 8.93 12.24
CA ASN A 137 22.05 7.80 12.36
C ASN A 137 20.74 8.25 13.00
N ASP A 138 19.65 8.14 12.25
CA ASP A 138 18.28 8.46 12.66
C ASP A 138 17.55 7.28 13.36
N TYR A 139 18.24 6.15 13.53
CA TYR A 139 17.72 4.91 14.11
C TYR A 139 16.50 4.29 13.37
N GLU A 140 16.13 4.80 12.18
CA GLU A 140 14.97 4.29 11.44
C GLU A 140 15.18 2.85 10.96
N THR A 141 16.41 2.49 10.59
CA THR A 141 16.71 1.14 10.09
C THR A 141 16.42 0.07 11.14
N GLN A 142 16.72 0.34 12.41
CA GLN A 142 16.45 -0.58 13.51
C GLN A 142 14.94 -0.63 13.80
N ARG A 143 14.27 0.53 13.86
CA ARG A 143 12.80 0.64 13.98
C ARG A 143 12.08 -0.19 12.92
N LEU A 144 12.46 -0.04 11.66
CA LEU A 144 11.83 -0.73 10.53
C LEU A 144 12.14 -2.23 10.52
N ARG A 145 13.32 -2.65 11.00
CA ARG A 145 13.65 -4.07 11.15
C ARG A 145 12.75 -4.75 12.19
N GLU A 146 12.53 -4.10 13.33
CA GLU A 146 11.61 -4.60 14.36
C GLU A 146 10.17 -4.64 13.87
N LEU A 147 9.72 -3.59 13.16
CA LEU A 147 8.42 -3.54 12.50
C LEU A 147 8.24 -4.68 11.48
N GLY A 148 9.27 -4.97 10.68
CA GLY A 148 9.30 -6.08 9.73
C GLY A 148 9.16 -7.44 10.41
N GLY A 149 9.85 -7.65 11.54
CA GLY A 149 9.71 -8.85 12.36
C GLY A 149 8.30 -9.03 12.92
N GLN A 150 7.65 -7.95 13.34
CA GLN A 150 6.25 -7.98 13.79
C GLN A 150 5.27 -8.28 12.65
N MET A 151 5.51 -7.71 11.47
CA MET A 151 4.70 -7.94 10.26
C MET A 151 4.77 -9.38 9.79
N SER A 152 5.94 -10.00 9.84
CA SER A 152 6.12 -11.39 9.38
C SER A 152 5.71 -12.43 10.41
N GLY A 153 5.67 -12.07 11.70
CA GLY A 153 5.32 -12.99 12.78
C GLY A 153 6.26 -14.20 12.84
N GLY A 154 7.54 -13.99 12.53
CA GLY A 154 8.57 -15.03 12.48
C GLY A 154 8.63 -15.82 11.16
N ALA A 155 7.81 -15.50 10.16
CA ALA A 155 7.91 -16.03 8.80
C ALA A 155 8.88 -15.20 7.94
N PRO A 156 9.28 -15.67 6.74
CA PRO A 156 9.93 -14.83 5.75
C PRO A 156 9.09 -13.59 5.41
N ILE A 157 9.74 -12.45 5.25
CA ILE A 157 9.08 -11.18 4.90
C ILE A 157 8.67 -11.24 3.42
N LEU A 158 7.41 -10.95 3.13
CA LEU A 158 6.86 -10.93 1.78
C LEU A 158 7.26 -9.65 1.04
N GLY A 159 7.24 -9.67 -0.30
CA GLY A 159 7.62 -8.52 -1.13
C GLY A 159 6.84 -7.24 -0.80
N TRP A 160 5.52 -7.35 -0.60
CA TRP A 160 4.69 -6.21 -0.24
C TRP A 160 4.99 -5.64 1.15
N GLN A 161 5.46 -6.48 2.09
CA GLN A 161 5.84 -6.04 3.43
C GLN A 161 7.13 -5.25 3.38
N ASN A 162 8.14 -5.72 2.63
CA ASN A 162 9.37 -4.95 2.38
C ASN A 162 9.08 -3.62 1.65
N ALA A 163 8.17 -3.64 0.67
CA ALA A 163 7.72 -2.41 -0.01
C ALA A 163 7.02 -1.43 0.95
N PHE A 164 6.24 -1.96 1.90
CA PHE A 164 5.60 -1.15 2.94
C PHE A 164 6.64 -0.54 3.90
N LEU A 165 7.62 -1.33 4.38
CA LEU A 165 8.71 -0.83 5.21
C LEU A 165 9.50 0.29 4.53
N HIS A 166 9.76 0.17 3.22
CA HIS A 166 10.36 1.25 2.44
C HIS A 166 9.52 2.54 2.48
N SER A 167 8.20 2.43 2.36
CA SER A 167 7.30 3.59 2.37
C SER A 167 7.17 4.27 3.74
N GLU A 168 7.48 3.57 4.82
CA GLU A 168 7.48 4.08 6.20
C GLU A 168 8.87 4.57 6.65
N ARG A 169 9.85 4.64 5.73
CA ARG A 169 11.13 5.34 5.93
C ARG A 169 10.93 6.83 5.66
N HIS A 170 11.17 7.66 6.66
CA HIS A 170 10.85 9.08 6.62
C HIS A 170 12.12 9.94 6.49
N SER A 171 11.93 11.23 6.24
CA SER A 171 13.04 12.19 6.08
C SER A 171 12.72 13.52 6.76
N GLU A 172 11.85 13.48 7.77
CA GLU A 172 11.25 14.68 8.39
C GLU A 172 12.32 15.58 9.03
N ILE A 173 13.24 15.01 9.83
CA ILE A 173 14.36 15.74 10.43
C ILE A 173 15.31 16.27 9.36
N ALA A 174 15.64 15.47 8.36
CA ALA A 174 16.49 15.91 7.26
C ALA A 174 15.87 17.12 6.51
N HIS A 175 14.55 17.09 6.28
CA HIS A 175 13.83 18.22 5.66
C HIS A 175 13.93 19.49 6.51
N GLN A 176 13.86 19.35 7.84
CA GLN A 176 14.08 20.47 8.75
C GLN A 176 15.55 20.94 8.76
N CYS A 177 16.52 20.03 8.65
CA CYS A 177 17.94 20.38 8.52
C CYS A 177 18.21 21.28 7.31
N VAL A 178 17.63 21.00 6.13
CA VAL A 178 17.84 21.87 4.95
C VAL A 178 17.16 23.24 5.11
N GLN A 179 15.99 23.31 5.75
CA GLN A 179 15.32 24.58 6.06
C GLN A 179 16.11 25.42 7.06
N LEU A 180 16.57 24.80 8.15
CA LEU A 180 17.42 25.42 9.16
C LEU A 180 18.74 25.90 8.53
N SER A 181 19.42 25.05 7.76
CA SER A 181 20.68 25.40 7.12
C SER A 181 20.57 26.64 6.25
N SER A 182 19.47 26.78 5.50
CA SER A 182 19.19 27.95 4.66
C SER A 182 18.95 29.21 5.50
N SER A 183 18.24 29.09 6.62
CA SER A 183 17.98 30.19 7.54
C SER A 183 19.25 30.66 8.24
N LEU A 184 20.04 29.73 8.79
CA LEU A 184 21.32 30.03 9.44
C LEU A 184 22.31 30.63 8.46
N LEU A 185 22.35 30.14 7.22
CA LEU A 185 23.26 30.66 6.19
C LEU A 185 22.97 32.12 5.82
N ARG A 186 21.69 32.51 5.77
CA ARG A 186 21.27 33.91 5.54
C ARG A 186 21.65 34.83 6.69
N SER A 187 21.53 34.36 7.93
CA SER A 187 21.83 35.17 9.12
C SER A 187 23.32 35.17 9.48
N TYR A 188 24.02 34.08 9.21
CA TYR A 188 25.41 33.83 9.61
C TYR A 188 26.18 33.20 8.44
N PRO A 189 26.74 34.00 7.51
CA PRO A 189 27.48 33.49 6.35
C PRO A 189 28.69 32.61 6.70
N THR A 190 29.21 32.71 7.92
CA THR A 190 30.29 31.85 8.43
C THR A 190 29.88 30.38 8.59
N THR A 191 28.57 30.07 8.53
CA THR A 191 28.03 28.70 8.64
C THR A 191 28.17 27.87 7.37
N ARG A 192 28.76 28.40 6.28
CA ARG A 192 29.00 27.66 5.02
C ARG A 192 29.70 26.33 5.26
N LEU A 193 30.82 26.32 5.99
CA LEU A 193 31.57 25.09 6.26
C LEU A 193 30.79 24.09 7.15
N PRO A 194 30.21 24.49 8.31
CA PRO A 194 29.31 23.63 9.07
C PRO A 194 28.16 23.03 8.25
N ASN A 195 27.54 23.82 7.37
CA ASN A 195 26.46 23.34 6.49
C ASN A 195 26.94 22.24 5.53
N ILE A 196 28.13 22.38 4.94
CA ILE A 196 28.71 21.34 4.10
C ILE A 196 28.98 20.08 4.92
N ARG A 197 29.59 20.20 6.11
CA ARG A 197 29.87 19.04 6.98
C ARG A 197 28.60 18.29 7.38
N ASN A 198 27.58 19.01 7.83
CA ASN A 198 26.27 18.42 8.16
C ASN A 198 25.61 17.78 6.93
N GLY A 199 25.70 18.42 5.75
CA GLY A 199 25.18 17.86 4.50
C GLY A 199 25.90 16.59 4.07
N VAL A 200 27.23 16.51 4.25
CA VAL A 200 28.04 15.30 3.99
C VAL A 200 27.59 14.16 4.91
N LEU A 201 27.47 14.44 6.22
CA LEU A 201 27.03 13.46 7.22
C LEU A 201 25.66 12.85 6.87
N ILE A 202 24.69 13.69 6.48
CA ILE A 202 23.36 13.24 6.04
C ILE A 202 23.45 12.45 4.74
N ARG A 203 24.16 12.97 3.72
CA ARG A 203 24.25 12.35 2.38
C ARG A 203 24.89 10.97 2.43
N GLU A 204 26.01 10.83 3.13
CA GLU A 204 26.80 9.60 3.15
C GLU A 204 26.17 8.50 4.01
N ASN A 205 25.36 8.86 4.99
CA ASN A 205 24.64 7.91 5.84
C ASN A 205 23.17 7.70 5.43
N ALA A 206 22.69 8.41 4.42
CA ALA A 206 21.33 8.27 3.91
C ALA A 206 21.04 6.83 3.46
N LYS A 207 19.94 6.28 3.97
CA LYS A 207 19.40 4.97 3.53
C LYS A 207 18.24 5.10 2.56
N LYS A 208 17.74 6.32 2.38
CA LYS A 208 16.71 6.72 1.41
C LYS A 208 17.27 7.78 0.48
N ARG A 209 16.86 7.76 -0.80
CA ARG A 209 17.25 8.76 -1.80
C ARG A 209 16.90 10.17 -1.35
N ASP A 210 15.68 10.39 -0.87
CA ASP A 210 15.18 11.71 -0.47
C ASP A 210 16.08 12.33 0.63
N THR A 211 16.47 11.52 1.62
CA THR A 211 17.42 11.94 2.68
C THR A 211 18.76 12.35 2.10
N GLY A 212 19.30 11.56 1.17
CA GLY A 212 20.57 11.88 0.53
C GLY A 212 20.48 13.12 -0.37
N GLU A 213 19.34 13.33 -1.03
CA GLU A 213 19.10 14.54 -1.83
C GLU A 213 19.10 15.79 -0.96
N ILE A 214 18.53 15.73 0.24
CA ILE A 214 18.57 16.83 1.21
C ILE A 214 20.03 17.15 1.58
N GLY A 215 20.84 16.14 1.92
CA GLY A 215 22.26 16.33 2.20
C GLY A 215 23.02 16.96 1.03
N TYR A 216 22.76 16.48 -0.19
CA TYR A 216 23.25 17.07 -1.43
C TYR A 216 22.88 18.57 -1.55
N ARG A 217 21.60 18.92 -1.36
CA ARG A 217 21.11 20.30 -1.44
C ARG A 217 21.75 21.21 -0.38
N MET A 218 21.99 20.70 0.83
CA MET A 218 22.67 21.46 1.89
C MET A 218 24.11 21.82 1.50
N ILE A 219 24.86 20.87 0.93
CA ILE A 219 26.22 21.11 0.44
C ILE A 219 26.20 22.15 -0.69
N GLU A 220 25.29 21.99 -1.65
CA GLU A 220 25.17 22.91 -2.79
C GLU A 220 24.82 24.32 -2.34
N ASN A 221 23.77 24.49 -1.52
CA ASN A 221 23.31 25.79 -1.04
C ASN A 221 24.41 26.54 -0.27
N ALA A 222 25.21 25.82 0.51
CA ALA A 222 26.33 26.40 1.24
C ALA A 222 27.48 26.82 0.31
N ALA A 223 27.78 26.02 -0.70
CA ALA A 223 28.83 26.32 -1.67
C ALA A 223 28.49 27.52 -2.55
N ILE A 224 27.23 27.63 -3.02
CA ILE A 224 26.77 28.70 -3.92
C ILE A 224 26.16 29.92 -3.20
N TYR A 225 26.37 30.04 -1.88
CA TYR A 225 25.78 31.11 -1.06
C TYR A 225 25.87 32.50 -1.72
N GLY A 226 24.77 33.25 -1.67
CA GLY A 226 24.65 34.57 -2.28
C GLY A 226 24.15 34.58 -3.72
N LEU A 227 23.97 33.42 -4.36
CA LEU A 227 23.24 33.31 -5.64
C LEU A 227 21.74 33.03 -5.40
N VAL A 228 20.89 33.75 -6.14
CA VAL A 228 19.51 33.30 -6.36
C VAL A 228 19.61 32.09 -7.30
N ILE A 229 19.04 30.95 -6.89
CA ILE A 229 19.27 29.61 -7.44
C ILE A 229 18.97 29.48 -8.96
N THR A 230 18.41 30.49 -9.62
CA THR A 230 17.69 30.32 -10.88
C THR A 230 18.38 30.64 -12.21
N GLU A 231 19.58 31.23 -12.35
CA GLU A 231 19.90 31.77 -13.71
C GLU A 231 21.22 31.40 -14.41
N ASN A 232 22.21 30.75 -13.79
CA ASN A 232 23.39 30.33 -14.58
C ASN A 232 24.20 29.16 -13.98
N PRO A 233 24.15 27.95 -14.58
CA PRO A 233 24.99 26.82 -14.17
C PRO A 233 26.48 27.15 -14.11
N ARG A 234 26.98 28.04 -14.99
CA ARG A 234 28.39 28.48 -14.95
C ARG A 234 28.69 29.29 -13.70
N GLN A 235 27.80 30.20 -13.30
CA GLN A 235 28.01 31.01 -12.09
C GLN A 235 27.99 30.15 -10.82
N ALA A 236 27.12 29.13 -10.77
CA ALA A 236 27.13 28.16 -9.68
C ALA A 236 28.48 27.43 -9.58
N THR A 237 29.02 26.98 -10.72
CA THR A 237 30.35 26.37 -10.78
C THR A 237 31.45 27.33 -10.30
N PHE A 238 31.46 28.58 -10.76
CA PHE A 238 32.43 29.58 -10.28
C PHE A 238 32.33 29.80 -8.78
N LYS A 239 31.13 29.96 -8.21
CA LYS A 239 30.96 30.15 -6.76
C LYS A 239 31.43 28.98 -5.92
N ARG A 240 31.29 27.74 -6.42
CA ARG A 240 31.87 26.55 -5.77
C ARG A 240 33.39 26.68 -5.69
N PHE A 241 34.03 27.02 -6.81
CA PHE A 241 35.49 27.22 -6.85
C PHE A 241 35.93 28.40 -5.98
N ASP A 242 35.23 29.54 -6.05
CA ASP A 242 35.53 30.73 -5.25
C ASP A 242 35.56 30.41 -3.75
N PHE A 243 34.65 29.54 -3.27
CA PHE A 243 34.64 29.16 -1.86
C PHE A 243 35.87 28.34 -1.46
N VAL A 244 36.26 27.38 -2.29
CA VAL A 244 37.45 26.57 -2.06
C VAL A 244 38.70 27.44 -2.10
N GLN A 245 38.81 28.34 -3.08
CA GLN A 245 39.91 29.29 -3.20
C GLN A 245 39.97 30.26 -2.01
N GLN A 246 38.81 30.71 -1.51
CA GLN A 246 38.73 31.51 -0.30
C GLN A 246 39.33 30.77 0.91
N LEU A 247 39.02 29.48 1.10
CA LEU A 247 39.59 28.70 2.19
C LEU A 247 41.11 28.52 2.05
N TYR A 248 41.62 28.31 0.84
CA TYR A 248 43.07 28.28 0.59
C TYR A 248 43.73 29.64 0.88
N ALA A 249 43.10 30.74 0.49
CA ALA A 249 43.59 32.09 0.76
C ALA A 249 43.58 32.44 2.26
N GLU A 250 42.66 31.84 3.03
CA GLU A 250 42.61 31.92 4.51
C GLU A 250 43.53 30.90 5.20
N GLU A 251 44.43 30.22 4.47
CA GLU A 251 45.36 29.18 4.95
C GLU A 251 44.68 27.95 5.59
N LYS A 252 43.38 27.74 5.33
CA LYS A 252 42.58 26.60 5.81
C LYS A 252 42.63 25.43 4.84
N VAL A 253 43.84 24.89 4.64
CA VAL A 253 44.13 23.85 3.63
C VAL A 253 43.29 22.59 3.83
N ALA A 254 43.16 22.11 5.07
CA ALA A 254 42.42 20.88 5.37
C ALA A 254 40.91 21.04 5.09
N GLU A 255 40.33 22.18 5.44
CA GLU A 255 38.94 22.52 5.15
C GLU A 255 38.70 22.67 3.66
N ALA A 256 39.62 23.30 2.92
CA ALA A 256 39.52 23.45 1.48
C ALA A 256 39.49 22.06 0.78
N GLN A 257 40.40 21.17 1.14
CA GLN A 257 40.45 19.79 0.63
C GLN A 257 39.19 19.00 0.98
N PHE A 258 38.67 19.16 2.20
CA PHE A 258 37.41 18.54 2.61
C PHE A 258 36.23 19.03 1.75
N VAL A 259 36.11 20.35 1.54
CA VAL A 259 35.03 20.94 0.74
C VAL A 259 35.13 20.50 -0.72
N GLU A 260 36.33 20.45 -1.29
CA GLU A 260 36.55 19.96 -2.64
C GLU A 260 36.11 18.49 -2.80
N LYS A 261 36.49 17.62 -1.85
CA LYS A 261 36.03 16.23 -1.82
C LYS A 261 34.51 16.13 -1.67
N ALA A 262 33.91 16.94 -0.81
CA ALA A 262 32.47 16.96 -0.59
C ALA A 262 31.71 17.34 -1.87
N LEU A 263 32.19 18.36 -2.59
CA LEU A 263 31.63 18.82 -3.86
C LEU A 263 31.80 17.81 -4.99
N SER A 264 32.98 17.19 -5.11
CA SER A 264 33.21 16.11 -6.08
C SER A 264 32.26 14.92 -5.84
N GLY A 265 32.08 14.50 -4.58
CA GLY A 265 31.11 13.47 -4.23
C GLY A 265 29.66 13.85 -4.56
N ASN A 266 29.33 15.15 -4.54
CA ASN A 266 28.01 15.66 -4.88
C ASN A 266 27.70 15.52 -6.37
N GLU A 267 28.70 15.64 -7.24
CA GLU A 267 28.53 15.43 -8.68
C GLU A 267 28.12 13.99 -9.00
N GLY A 268 28.74 13.00 -8.33
CA GLY A 268 28.33 11.60 -8.42
C GLY A 268 26.90 11.38 -7.90
N PHE A 269 26.55 12.02 -6.78
CA PHE A 269 25.21 11.91 -6.21
C PHE A 269 24.13 12.57 -7.07
N ARG A 270 24.46 13.64 -7.80
CA ARG A 270 23.55 14.32 -8.72
C ARG A 270 23.02 13.39 -9.81
N ALA A 271 23.88 12.55 -10.38
CA ALA A 271 23.48 11.54 -11.37
C ALA A 271 22.51 10.50 -10.77
N PHE A 272 22.67 10.18 -9.48
CA PHE A 272 21.79 9.27 -8.76
C PHE A 272 20.39 9.87 -8.50
N VAL A 273 20.33 11.10 -7.99
CA VAL A 273 19.08 11.79 -7.61
C VAL A 273 18.25 12.19 -8.82
N MET A 274 18.89 12.70 -9.87
CA MET A 274 18.21 13.27 -11.04
C MET A 274 17.73 12.22 -12.06
N SER A 275 17.78 10.92 -11.74
CA SER A 275 17.36 9.86 -12.66
C SER A 275 15.83 9.68 -12.65
N PRO A 276 15.09 10.10 -13.69
CA PRO A 276 13.62 10.12 -13.70
C PRO A 276 12.98 8.72 -13.82
N THR A 277 13.74 7.70 -14.23
CA THR A 277 13.23 6.33 -14.42
C THR A 277 13.03 5.56 -13.11
N LYS A 278 13.70 5.97 -12.02
CA LYS A 278 13.75 5.20 -10.78
C LYS A 278 12.44 5.20 -10.01
N ASP A 279 11.74 6.34 -9.97
CA ASP A 279 10.45 6.47 -9.31
C ASP A 279 9.39 5.63 -10.03
N ALA A 280 9.45 5.58 -11.37
CA ALA A 280 8.57 4.75 -12.19
C ALA A 280 8.84 3.25 -12.01
N ASP A 281 10.10 2.82 -11.94
CA ASP A 281 10.47 1.43 -11.67
C ASP A 281 10.04 0.98 -10.27
N LEU A 282 10.29 1.82 -9.25
CA LEU A 282 9.88 1.53 -7.88
C LEU A 282 8.34 1.45 -7.76
N GLU A 283 7.61 2.36 -8.40
CA GLU A 283 6.16 2.33 -8.42
C GLU A 283 5.63 1.08 -9.14
N ARG A 284 6.23 0.70 -10.28
CA ARG A 284 5.90 -0.53 -10.99
C ARG A 284 6.09 -1.74 -10.09
N ASP A 285 7.24 -1.85 -9.43
CA ASP A 285 7.56 -3.00 -8.57
C ASP A 285 6.63 -3.03 -7.33
N ARG A 286 6.21 -1.87 -6.81
CA ARG A 286 5.19 -1.77 -5.74
C ARG A 286 3.84 -2.29 -6.19
N LYS A 287 3.42 -1.95 -7.42
CA LYS A 287 2.18 -2.48 -8.03
C LYS A 287 2.25 -4.00 -8.20
N TRP A 288 3.40 -4.53 -8.63
CA TRP A 288 3.61 -5.97 -8.70
C TRP A 288 3.55 -6.64 -7.32
N ALA A 289 4.16 -6.06 -6.30
CA ALA A 289 4.09 -6.59 -4.93
C ALA A 289 2.66 -6.62 -4.40
N ALA A 290 1.88 -5.56 -4.65
CA ALA A 290 0.45 -5.54 -4.33
C ALA A 290 -0.33 -6.62 -5.08
N LEU A 291 -0.05 -6.81 -6.38
CA LEU A 291 -0.68 -7.81 -7.22
C LEU A 291 -0.43 -9.23 -6.70
N VAL A 292 0.85 -9.59 -6.60
CA VAL A 292 1.34 -10.90 -6.19
C VAL A 292 0.86 -11.25 -4.77
N GLY A 293 0.87 -10.27 -3.86
CA GLY A 293 0.41 -10.45 -2.48
C GLY A 293 -1.10 -10.68 -2.32
N SER A 294 -1.91 -10.32 -3.32
CA SER A 294 -3.38 -10.23 -3.18
C SER A 294 -4.14 -11.22 -4.06
N VAL A 295 -3.65 -11.52 -5.27
CA VAL A 295 -4.35 -12.34 -6.27
C VAL A 295 -4.80 -13.71 -5.72
N PRO A 296 -3.94 -14.51 -5.04
CA PRO A 296 -4.37 -15.82 -4.55
C PRO A 296 -5.55 -15.74 -3.56
N GLY A 297 -5.51 -14.79 -2.62
CA GLY A 297 -6.59 -14.60 -1.64
C GLY A 297 -7.87 -14.05 -2.27
N ALA A 298 -7.75 -13.13 -3.23
CA ALA A 298 -8.88 -12.58 -3.97
C ALA A 298 -9.59 -13.65 -4.81
N LEU A 299 -8.84 -14.51 -5.50
CA LEU A 299 -9.39 -15.64 -6.27
C LEU A 299 -10.07 -16.65 -5.35
N LEU A 300 -9.49 -16.93 -4.18
CA LEU A 300 -10.08 -17.83 -3.19
C LEU A 300 -11.42 -17.28 -2.69
N LEU A 301 -11.46 -16.03 -2.24
CA LEU A 301 -12.69 -15.39 -1.76
C LEU A 301 -13.75 -15.29 -2.84
N ALA A 302 -13.38 -14.93 -4.07
CA ALA A 302 -14.31 -14.93 -5.20
C ALA A 302 -14.89 -16.33 -5.45
N SER A 303 -14.06 -17.38 -5.37
CA SER A 303 -14.51 -18.76 -5.52
C SER A 303 -15.48 -19.18 -4.42
N LEU A 304 -15.23 -18.75 -3.17
CA LEU A 304 -16.11 -19.03 -2.04
C LEU A 304 -17.45 -18.31 -2.15
N VAL A 305 -17.47 -17.03 -2.54
CA VAL A 305 -18.71 -16.26 -2.75
C VAL A 305 -19.54 -16.86 -3.88
N VAL A 306 -18.91 -17.16 -5.02
CA VAL A 306 -19.62 -17.79 -6.14
C VAL A 306 -20.08 -19.21 -5.77
N GLY A 307 -19.28 -19.97 -5.01
CA GLY A 307 -19.67 -21.26 -4.46
C GLY A 307 -20.89 -21.17 -3.53
N LEU A 308 -20.94 -20.14 -2.69
CA LEU A 308 -22.10 -19.85 -1.84
C LEU A 308 -23.35 -19.55 -2.68
N LEU A 309 -23.23 -18.77 -3.76
CA LEU A 309 -24.35 -18.54 -4.69
C LEU A 309 -24.85 -19.85 -5.32
N ALA A 310 -23.95 -20.78 -5.65
CA ALA A 310 -24.33 -22.11 -6.15
C ALA A 310 -25.09 -22.92 -5.08
N LEU A 311 -24.66 -22.88 -3.82
CA LEU A 311 -25.31 -23.54 -2.69
C LEU A 311 -26.69 -22.94 -2.40
N LEU A 312 -26.81 -21.61 -2.37
CA LEU A 312 -28.08 -20.91 -2.19
C LEU A 312 -29.07 -21.25 -3.32
N SER A 313 -28.58 -21.32 -4.56
CA SER A 313 -29.38 -21.75 -5.71
C SER A 313 -29.88 -23.19 -5.55
N GLN A 314 -29.03 -24.10 -5.05
CA GLN A 314 -29.39 -25.49 -4.77
C GLN A 314 -30.42 -25.61 -3.64
N LEU A 315 -30.27 -24.81 -2.58
CA LEU A 315 -31.23 -24.75 -1.48
C LEU A 315 -32.58 -24.22 -1.97
N GLY A 316 -32.59 -23.18 -2.81
CA GLY A 316 -33.81 -22.67 -3.45
C GLY A 316 -34.54 -23.73 -4.27
N LEU A 317 -33.81 -24.55 -5.03
CA LEU A 317 -34.40 -25.69 -5.76
C LEU A 317 -35.00 -26.74 -4.82
N ALA A 318 -34.33 -27.05 -3.70
CA ALA A 318 -34.82 -28.00 -2.71
C ALA A 318 -36.09 -27.49 -2.01
N VAL A 319 -36.10 -26.23 -1.58
CA VAL A 319 -37.26 -25.58 -0.96
C VAL A 319 -38.44 -25.54 -1.93
N HIS A 320 -38.22 -25.11 -3.17
CA HIS A 320 -39.27 -25.07 -4.20
C HIS A 320 -39.85 -26.47 -4.48
N SER A 321 -39.02 -27.52 -4.46
CA SER A 321 -39.50 -28.90 -4.65
C SER A 321 -40.40 -29.41 -3.51
N ARG A 322 -40.20 -28.90 -2.28
CA ARG A 322 -41.00 -29.24 -1.09
C ARG A 322 -42.28 -28.42 -1.00
N MET A 323 -42.27 -27.16 -1.43
CA MET A 323 -43.41 -26.23 -1.36
C MET A 323 -44.45 -26.43 -2.48
N LYS A 324 -44.56 -27.63 -3.05
CA LYS A 324 -45.33 -27.95 -4.27
C LYS A 324 -46.85 -27.69 -4.23
N LYS A 325 -47.41 -27.13 -3.15
CA LYS A 325 -48.88 -26.98 -2.97
C LYS A 325 -49.38 -25.68 -2.31
N GLN A 326 -48.54 -24.68 -2.04
CA GLN A 326 -49.01 -23.43 -1.43
C GLN A 326 -48.62 -22.19 -2.26
N GLU A 327 -49.62 -21.49 -2.78
CA GLU A 327 -49.53 -20.10 -3.24
C GLU A 327 -49.44 -19.20 -2.00
N PRO A 328 -48.45 -18.29 -1.87
CA PRO A 328 -48.07 -17.30 -2.87
C PRO A 328 -46.54 -17.10 -2.99
N GLN A 329 -45.86 -17.96 -3.75
CA GLN A 329 -44.39 -17.86 -3.92
C GLN A 329 -43.96 -16.58 -4.64
N ALA A 330 -44.78 -16.06 -5.56
CA ALA A 330 -44.44 -14.87 -6.35
C ALA A 330 -44.34 -13.59 -5.50
N VAL A 331 -45.24 -13.41 -4.52
CA VAL A 331 -45.23 -12.25 -3.61
C VAL A 331 -43.99 -12.27 -2.72
N LEU A 332 -43.61 -13.44 -2.19
CA LEU A 332 -42.39 -13.60 -1.40
C LEU A 332 -41.13 -13.31 -2.21
N ILE A 333 -41.09 -13.75 -3.48
CA ILE A 333 -39.96 -13.47 -4.38
C ILE A 333 -39.83 -11.98 -4.66
N VAL A 334 -40.95 -11.28 -4.88
CA VAL A 334 -40.93 -9.84 -5.11
C VAL A 334 -40.50 -9.08 -3.85
N ALA A 335 -41.06 -9.44 -2.68
CA ALA A 335 -40.64 -8.86 -1.42
C ALA A 335 -39.13 -9.06 -1.17
N ALA A 336 -38.62 -10.28 -1.40
CA ALA A 336 -37.20 -10.57 -1.31
C ALA A 336 -36.38 -9.75 -2.33
N SER A 337 -36.87 -9.59 -3.56
CA SER A 337 -36.17 -8.82 -4.59
C SER A 337 -36.12 -7.32 -4.31
N LEU A 338 -37.16 -6.76 -3.68
CA LEU A 338 -37.17 -5.37 -3.22
C LEU A 338 -36.18 -5.18 -2.08
N LEU A 339 -36.13 -6.11 -1.12
CA LEU A 339 -35.11 -6.09 -0.06
C LEU A 339 -33.69 -6.16 -0.63
N VAL A 340 -33.44 -7.03 -1.61
CA VAL A 340 -32.15 -7.11 -2.29
C VAL A 340 -31.86 -5.80 -3.04
N ALA A 341 -32.83 -5.23 -3.77
CA ALA A 341 -32.65 -3.95 -4.46
C ALA A 341 -32.33 -2.81 -3.49
N SER A 342 -33.00 -2.75 -2.35
CA SER A 342 -32.71 -1.79 -1.28
C SER A 342 -31.31 -1.98 -0.70
N ALA A 343 -30.89 -3.24 -0.46
CA ALA A 343 -29.54 -3.56 -0.01
C ALA A 343 -28.49 -3.16 -1.05
N VAL A 344 -28.73 -3.42 -2.34
CA VAL A 344 -27.86 -3.01 -3.45
C VAL A 344 -27.72 -1.49 -3.48
N TYR A 345 -28.82 -0.74 -3.33
CA TYR A 345 -28.75 0.72 -3.26
C TYR A 345 -27.96 1.19 -2.04
N TRP A 346 -28.19 0.58 -0.88
CA TRP A 346 -27.50 0.95 0.35
C TRP A 346 -25.99 0.74 0.25
N GLU A 347 -25.56 -0.40 -0.30
CA GLU A 347 -24.15 -0.77 -0.43
C GLU A 347 -23.45 -0.06 -1.59
N THR A 348 -24.10 0.09 -2.74
CA THR A 348 -23.43 0.62 -3.96
C THR A 348 -23.70 2.10 -4.19
N ARG A 349 -24.79 2.65 -3.64
CA ARG A 349 -25.33 3.99 -3.94
C ARG A 349 -25.70 4.20 -5.42
N ILE A 350 -25.77 3.14 -6.23
CA ILE A 350 -26.12 3.20 -7.66
C ILE A 350 -27.62 2.94 -7.84
N VAL A 351 -28.40 4.00 -8.06
CA VAL A 351 -29.87 3.94 -8.23
C VAL A 351 -30.25 3.02 -9.40
N LEU A 352 -29.60 3.16 -10.55
CA LEU A 352 -29.94 2.40 -11.75
C LEU A 352 -29.82 0.88 -11.55
N LEU A 353 -28.77 0.44 -10.85
CA LEU A 353 -28.54 -0.97 -10.55
C LEU A 353 -29.59 -1.52 -9.58
N ALA A 354 -29.96 -0.73 -8.57
CA ALA A 354 -31.02 -1.10 -7.63
C ALA A 354 -32.38 -1.22 -8.34
N VAL A 355 -32.75 -0.23 -9.16
CA VAL A 355 -33.97 -0.25 -9.96
C VAL A 355 -33.99 -1.45 -10.91
N TRP A 356 -32.89 -1.71 -11.62
CA TRP A 356 -32.73 -2.88 -12.49
C TRP A 356 -32.95 -4.19 -11.72
N THR A 357 -32.32 -4.33 -10.55
CA THR A 357 -32.47 -5.51 -9.68
C THR A 357 -33.94 -5.72 -9.28
N GLY A 358 -34.65 -4.65 -8.93
CA GLY A 358 -36.07 -4.67 -8.62
C GLY A 358 -36.95 -5.06 -9.81
N ILE A 359 -36.66 -4.54 -11.01
CA ILE A 359 -37.37 -4.89 -12.25
C ILE A 359 -37.21 -6.37 -12.57
N VAL A 360 -35.99 -6.90 -12.51
CA VAL A 360 -35.72 -8.33 -12.72
C VAL A 360 -36.46 -9.18 -11.69
N GLY A 361 -36.52 -8.74 -10.43
CA GLY A 361 -37.31 -9.37 -9.39
C GLY A 361 -38.81 -9.40 -9.68
N ALA A 362 -39.38 -8.26 -10.06
CA ALA A 362 -40.79 -8.11 -10.42
C ALA A 362 -41.18 -8.95 -11.64
N GLY A 363 -40.23 -9.24 -12.54
CA GLY A 363 -40.42 -10.14 -13.69
C GLY A 363 -40.98 -11.52 -13.31
N PHE A 364 -40.74 -12.01 -12.09
CA PHE A 364 -41.31 -13.27 -11.61
C PHE A 364 -42.83 -13.23 -11.35
N LEU A 365 -43.47 -12.05 -11.22
CA LEU A 365 -44.93 -11.92 -11.10
C LEU A 365 -45.66 -12.27 -12.39
N PHE A 366 -45.03 -12.00 -13.54
CA PHE A 366 -45.61 -12.22 -14.86
C PHE A 366 -45.40 -13.65 -15.37
N ALA A 367 -44.85 -14.53 -14.53
CA ALA A 367 -44.60 -15.92 -14.85
C ALA A 367 -45.92 -16.71 -14.96
N ARG A 368 -46.26 -17.19 -16.17
CA ARG A 368 -47.39 -18.12 -16.36
C ARG A 368 -47.14 -19.42 -15.58
N LYS A 369 -48.18 -19.93 -14.90
CA LYS A 369 -48.20 -21.31 -14.39
C LYS A 369 -48.09 -22.26 -15.61
N SER A 370 -46.92 -22.85 -15.81
CA SER A 370 -46.73 -23.82 -16.89
C SER A 370 -47.28 -25.18 -16.47
N ASP A 371 -48.25 -25.70 -17.22
CA ASP A 371 -48.63 -27.11 -17.14
C ASP A 371 -47.50 -27.96 -17.73
N LEU A 372 -46.84 -28.73 -16.86
CA LEU A 372 -45.64 -29.51 -17.15
C LEU A 372 -45.88 -30.59 -18.22
N LYS A 373 -45.57 -30.30 -19.49
CA LYS A 373 -45.11 -31.30 -20.47
C LYS A 373 -44.05 -30.67 -21.36
N GLY A 374 -42.82 -31.15 -21.31
CA GLY A 374 -41.79 -30.74 -22.26
C GLY A 374 -40.39 -31.12 -21.81
N GLU A 375 -39.71 -31.89 -22.65
CA GLU A 375 -38.38 -32.45 -22.45
C GLU A 375 -37.30 -31.42 -22.10
N ARG A 376 -36.17 -31.93 -21.59
CA ARG A 376 -34.91 -31.20 -21.40
C ARG A 376 -34.48 -30.56 -22.73
N ALA A 377 -34.95 -29.35 -23.06
CA ALA A 377 -34.35 -28.63 -24.18
C ALA A 377 -32.89 -28.38 -23.82
N LYS A 378 -31.99 -28.96 -24.62
CA LYS A 378 -30.55 -28.80 -24.46
C LYS A 378 -30.25 -27.33 -24.77
N LEU A 379 -29.62 -26.62 -23.83
CA LEU A 379 -29.08 -25.27 -24.06
C LEU A 379 -28.27 -25.27 -25.35
N THR A 380 -28.54 -24.30 -26.23
CA THR A 380 -27.80 -24.11 -27.47
C THR A 380 -26.33 -23.78 -27.15
N SER A 381 -25.41 -24.08 -28.07
CA SER A 381 -23.98 -23.80 -27.84
C SER A 381 -23.72 -22.31 -27.56
N GLY A 382 -24.47 -21.41 -28.20
CA GLY A 382 -24.39 -19.97 -27.96
C GLY A 382 -24.81 -19.55 -26.54
N GLN A 383 -25.84 -20.20 -25.98
CA GLN A 383 -26.25 -19.94 -24.59
C GLN A 383 -25.20 -20.42 -23.58
N ARG A 384 -24.55 -21.55 -23.85
CA ARG A 384 -23.46 -22.04 -22.99
C ARG A 384 -22.26 -21.09 -23.01
N LEU A 385 -21.93 -20.53 -24.18
CA LEU A 385 -20.88 -19.52 -24.29
C LEU A 385 -21.24 -18.27 -23.48
N LEU A 386 -22.47 -17.77 -23.62
CA LEU A 386 -22.96 -16.62 -22.86
C LEU A 386 -22.90 -16.88 -21.34
N ASP A 387 -23.27 -18.08 -20.90
CA ASP A 387 -23.21 -18.50 -19.50
C ASP A 387 -21.79 -18.50 -18.95
N VAL A 388 -20.83 -18.98 -19.74
CA VAL A 388 -19.41 -18.95 -19.40
C VAL A 388 -18.91 -17.52 -19.31
N LEU A 389 -19.26 -16.66 -20.27
CA LEU A 389 -18.85 -15.25 -20.28
C LEU A 389 -19.42 -14.48 -19.10
N ILE A 390 -20.72 -14.63 -18.80
CA ILE A 390 -21.36 -14.00 -17.63
C ILE A 390 -20.73 -14.52 -16.34
N GLY A 391 -20.50 -15.84 -16.25
CA GLY A 391 -19.86 -16.46 -15.10
C GLY A 391 -18.44 -15.96 -14.86
N ALA A 392 -17.63 -15.86 -15.92
CA ALA A 392 -16.28 -15.34 -15.88
C ALA A 392 -16.26 -13.85 -15.50
N ALA A 393 -17.14 -13.05 -16.10
CA ALA A 393 -17.24 -11.63 -15.80
C ALA A 393 -17.66 -11.39 -14.34
N MET A 394 -18.66 -12.14 -13.84
CA MET A 394 -19.07 -12.12 -12.43
C MET A 394 -17.90 -12.49 -11.51
N PHE A 395 -17.15 -13.54 -11.82
CA PHE A 395 -15.99 -13.97 -11.03
C PHE A 395 -14.88 -12.91 -10.99
N LEU A 396 -14.55 -12.33 -12.14
CA LEU A 396 -13.56 -11.26 -12.25
C LEU A 396 -14.00 -10.03 -11.46
N SER A 397 -15.28 -9.63 -11.53
CA SER A 397 -15.80 -8.49 -10.76
C SER A 397 -15.72 -8.72 -9.25
N ILE A 398 -16.07 -9.92 -8.77
CA ILE A 398 -15.91 -10.28 -7.34
C ILE A 398 -14.42 -10.34 -6.96
N GLY A 399 -13.58 -10.89 -7.83
CA GLY A 399 -12.12 -10.95 -7.63
C GLY A 399 -11.51 -9.56 -7.52
N VAL A 400 -11.88 -8.62 -8.40
CA VAL A 400 -11.47 -7.21 -8.33
C VAL A 400 -11.93 -6.56 -7.03
N ALA A 401 -13.17 -6.80 -6.60
CA ALA A 401 -13.66 -6.28 -5.32
C ALA A 401 -12.78 -6.76 -4.15
N PHE A 402 -12.50 -8.07 -4.05
CA PHE A 402 -11.64 -8.58 -2.98
C PHE A 402 -10.19 -8.15 -3.10
N PHE A 403 -9.69 -7.99 -4.33
CA PHE A 403 -8.36 -7.46 -4.58
C PHE A 403 -8.20 -6.03 -4.05
N GLU A 404 -9.15 -5.14 -4.34
CA GLU A 404 -9.12 -3.75 -3.83
C GLU A 404 -9.23 -3.67 -2.30
N LEU A 405 -9.87 -4.67 -1.69
CA LEU A 405 -9.98 -4.78 -0.24
C LEU A 405 -8.76 -5.44 0.42
N ALA A 406 -7.88 -6.10 -0.34
CA ALA A 406 -6.78 -6.88 0.20
C ALA A 406 -5.75 -6.02 0.95
N THR A 407 -5.13 -6.61 1.98
CA THR A 407 -4.12 -5.95 2.83
C THR A 407 -2.98 -5.32 2.01
N PRO A 408 -2.32 -6.03 1.07
CA PRO A 408 -1.20 -5.46 0.33
C PRO A 408 -1.58 -4.23 -0.51
N VAL A 409 -2.75 -4.26 -1.15
CA VAL A 409 -3.26 -3.16 -1.96
C VAL A 409 -3.53 -1.93 -1.10
N ARG A 410 -4.20 -2.12 0.04
CA ARG A 410 -4.50 -1.04 0.99
C ARG A 410 -3.25 -0.50 1.69
N ALA A 411 -2.34 -1.37 2.12
CA ALA A 411 -1.09 -1.01 2.79
C ALA A 411 -0.21 -0.12 1.89
N LEU A 412 -0.11 -0.47 0.61
CA LEU A 412 0.73 0.24 -0.35
C LEU A 412 0.04 1.44 -1.00
N GLY A 413 -1.24 1.68 -0.68
CA GLY A 413 -2.04 2.78 -1.24
C GLY A 413 -2.39 2.60 -2.72
N PHE A 414 -2.37 1.36 -3.24
CA PHE A 414 -2.68 1.08 -4.64
C PHE A 414 -4.19 1.15 -4.89
N ARG A 415 -4.58 1.78 -6.00
CA ARG A 415 -5.96 1.76 -6.51
C ARG A 415 -5.90 1.35 -7.98
N LEU A 416 -6.76 0.40 -8.37
CA LEU A 416 -6.90 -0.01 -9.77
C LEU A 416 -7.54 1.10 -10.62
N THR A 417 -8.39 1.92 -10.00
CA THR A 417 -9.10 3.01 -10.68
C THR A 417 -9.25 4.22 -9.76
N ASP A 418 -9.21 5.42 -10.34
CA ASP A 418 -9.43 6.68 -9.62
C ASP A 418 -10.92 6.98 -9.33
N PHE A 419 -11.84 6.09 -9.73
CA PHE A 419 -13.26 6.28 -9.49
C PHE A 419 -13.60 6.20 -8.00
N SER A 420 -14.24 7.26 -7.48
CA SER A 420 -14.66 7.42 -6.08
C SER A 420 -15.92 6.63 -5.72
N ILE A 421 -16.08 5.40 -6.22
CA ILE A 421 -17.18 4.54 -5.76
C ILE A 421 -16.80 4.02 -4.37
N THR A 422 -17.67 4.30 -3.39
CA THR A 422 -17.45 4.08 -1.95
C THR A 422 -17.11 2.64 -1.54
N ASN A 423 -17.28 1.67 -2.43
CA ASN A 423 -16.98 0.24 -2.22
C ASN A 423 -16.25 -0.41 -3.41
N GLY A 424 -15.54 0.39 -4.21
CA GLY A 424 -14.87 -0.10 -5.41
C GLY A 424 -15.83 -0.45 -6.54
N ILE A 425 -15.27 -0.78 -7.71
CA ILE A 425 -16.04 -1.00 -8.94
C ILE A 425 -16.55 -2.45 -9.04
N GLY A 426 -15.89 -3.40 -8.35
CA GLY A 426 -16.15 -4.83 -8.50
C GLY A 426 -17.53 -5.31 -8.02
N VAL A 427 -18.01 -4.82 -6.86
CA VAL A 427 -19.29 -5.27 -6.28
C VAL A 427 -20.49 -4.90 -7.16
N PRO A 428 -20.63 -3.64 -7.64
CA PRO A 428 -21.70 -3.28 -8.57
C PRO A 428 -21.75 -4.14 -9.84
N PHE A 429 -20.60 -4.39 -10.46
CA PHE A 429 -20.57 -5.22 -11.68
C PHE A 429 -20.93 -6.66 -11.40
N ALA A 430 -20.47 -7.24 -10.28
CA ALA A 430 -20.85 -8.58 -9.89
C ALA A 430 -22.37 -8.74 -9.75
N ILE A 431 -23.03 -7.79 -9.07
CA ILE A 431 -24.50 -7.75 -8.94
C ILE A 431 -25.16 -7.57 -10.31
N GLY A 432 -24.62 -6.70 -11.15
CA GLY A 432 -25.06 -6.50 -12.54
C GLY A 432 -25.05 -7.81 -13.34
N PHE A 433 -23.97 -8.58 -13.28
CA PHE A 433 -23.86 -9.87 -13.98
C PHE A 433 -24.80 -10.94 -13.40
N VAL A 434 -24.99 -10.99 -12.08
CA VAL A 434 -25.97 -11.89 -11.45
C VAL A 434 -27.39 -11.57 -11.93
N THR A 435 -27.79 -10.30 -11.87
CA THR A 435 -29.13 -9.86 -12.29
C THR A 435 -29.35 -10.03 -13.79
N LEU A 436 -28.33 -9.76 -14.61
CA LEU A 436 -28.35 -10.05 -16.05
C LEU A 436 -28.53 -11.56 -16.32
N SER A 437 -27.82 -12.43 -15.59
CA SER A 437 -28.00 -13.88 -15.69
C SER A 437 -29.44 -14.30 -15.38
N VAL A 438 -30.04 -13.71 -14.35
CA VAL A 438 -31.45 -13.98 -13.98
C VAL A 438 -32.40 -13.46 -15.05
N ALA A 439 -32.20 -12.24 -15.55
CA ALA A 439 -33.04 -11.65 -16.60
C ALA A 439 -33.05 -12.50 -17.87
N ILE A 440 -31.87 -12.90 -18.38
CA ILE A 440 -31.77 -13.77 -19.56
C ILE A 440 -32.46 -15.11 -19.30
N SER A 441 -32.35 -15.64 -18.08
CA SER A 441 -33.00 -16.91 -17.70
C SER A 441 -34.52 -16.78 -17.68
N GLN A 442 -35.05 -15.66 -17.19
CA GLN A 442 -36.49 -15.38 -17.20
C GLN A 442 -37.01 -15.22 -18.63
N SER A 443 -36.33 -14.42 -19.47
CA SER A 443 -36.70 -14.24 -20.88
C SER A 443 -36.73 -15.57 -21.62
N HIS A 444 -35.71 -16.42 -21.40
CA HIS A 444 -35.66 -17.73 -22.04
C HIS A 444 -36.75 -18.68 -21.55
N ALA A 445 -36.99 -18.72 -20.24
CA ALA A 445 -38.06 -19.53 -19.66
C ALA A 445 -39.44 -19.07 -20.15
N PHE A 446 -39.65 -17.77 -20.32
CA PHE A 446 -40.89 -17.21 -20.87
C PHE A 446 -41.13 -17.69 -22.31
N LEU A 447 -40.10 -17.59 -23.17
CA LEU A 447 -40.16 -18.05 -24.56
C LEU A 447 -40.41 -19.56 -24.69
N GLN A 448 -39.89 -20.36 -23.76
CA GLN A 448 -40.04 -21.82 -23.77
C GLN A 448 -41.19 -22.33 -22.89
N HIS A 449 -42.00 -21.44 -22.34
CA HIS A 449 -43.11 -21.75 -21.44
C HIS A 449 -42.71 -22.63 -20.23
N TRP A 450 -41.52 -22.37 -19.70
CA TRP A 450 -40.99 -23.02 -18.51
C TRP A 450 -41.22 -22.18 -17.26
N ASN A 451 -41.14 -22.82 -16.08
CA ASN A 451 -41.12 -22.10 -14.81
C ASN A 451 -39.82 -21.25 -14.72
N PRO A 452 -39.91 -19.90 -14.71
CA PRO A 452 -38.74 -19.03 -14.78
C PRO A 452 -37.88 -19.09 -13.52
N LEU A 453 -38.49 -19.26 -12.34
CA LEU A 453 -37.74 -19.39 -11.09
C LEU A 453 -36.86 -20.63 -11.10
N LEU A 454 -37.45 -21.76 -11.48
CA LEU A 454 -36.78 -23.05 -11.49
C LEU A 454 -35.66 -23.09 -12.54
N HIS A 455 -35.88 -22.43 -13.68
CA HIS A 455 -34.88 -22.29 -14.74
C HIS A 455 -33.71 -21.37 -14.29
N SER A 456 -34.01 -20.19 -13.73
CA SER A 456 -33.01 -19.25 -13.20
C SER A 456 -32.13 -19.89 -12.13
N LEU A 457 -32.74 -20.60 -11.16
CA LEU A 457 -31.98 -21.28 -10.10
C LEU A 457 -31.10 -22.40 -10.64
N LYS A 458 -31.57 -23.20 -11.60
CA LYS A 458 -30.76 -24.25 -12.24
C LYS A 458 -29.56 -23.66 -13.00
N ARG A 459 -29.80 -22.60 -13.77
CA ARG A 459 -28.78 -21.91 -14.56
C ARG A 459 -27.74 -21.25 -13.66
N LEU A 460 -28.18 -20.47 -12.66
CA LEU A 460 -27.30 -19.84 -11.69
C LEU A 460 -26.46 -20.88 -10.93
N ARG A 461 -27.07 -22.00 -10.47
CA ARG A 461 -26.33 -23.11 -9.84
C ARG A 461 -25.24 -23.66 -10.76
N MET A 462 -25.54 -23.90 -12.04
CA MET A 462 -24.57 -24.46 -12.99
C MET A 462 -23.41 -23.49 -13.22
N ILE A 463 -23.71 -22.24 -13.56
CA ILE A 463 -22.71 -21.19 -13.80
C ILE A 463 -21.81 -21.03 -12.58
N CYS A 464 -22.43 -20.80 -11.42
CA CYS A 464 -21.71 -20.56 -10.18
C CYS A 464 -20.87 -21.78 -9.77
N PHE A 465 -21.38 -23.00 -9.91
CA PHE A 465 -20.60 -24.20 -9.58
C PHE A 465 -19.36 -24.36 -10.46
N VAL A 466 -19.52 -24.23 -11.79
CA VAL A 466 -18.39 -24.34 -12.73
C VAL A 466 -17.36 -23.26 -12.45
N VAL A 467 -17.80 -22.02 -12.30
CA VAL A 467 -16.93 -20.86 -12.03
C VAL A 467 -16.21 -21.00 -10.69
N ALA A 468 -16.89 -21.44 -9.63
CA ALA A 468 -16.28 -21.64 -8.31
C ALA A 468 -15.19 -22.72 -8.35
N VAL A 469 -15.43 -23.84 -9.05
CA VAL A 469 -14.43 -24.91 -9.22
C VAL A 469 -13.23 -24.42 -10.03
N SER A 470 -13.48 -23.73 -11.16
CA SER A 470 -12.41 -23.13 -11.97
C SER A 470 -11.61 -22.09 -11.18
N GLY A 471 -12.27 -21.26 -10.38
CA GLY A 471 -11.63 -20.27 -9.52
C GLY A 471 -10.75 -20.91 -8.43
N LEU A 472 -11.18 -22.03 -7.84
CA LEU A 472 -10.35 -22.80 -6.91
C LEU A 472 -9.11 -23.36 -7.59
N LEU A 473 -9.24 -23.89 -8.81
CA LEU A 473 -8.09 -24.35 -9.60
C LEU A 473 -7.12 -23.20 -9.93
N LEU A 474 -7.65 -22.03 -10.33
CA LEU A 474 -6.85 -20.83 -10.55
C LEU A 474 -6.16 -20.36 -9.27
N THR A 475 -6.80 -20.53 -8.11
CA THR A 475 -6.18 -20.25 -6.80
C THR A 475 -4.99 -21.18 -6.57
N ILE A 476 -5.16 -22.48 -6.78
CA ILE A 476 -4.10 -23.49 -6.62
C ILE A 476 -2.91 -23.21 -7.55
N ILE A 477 -3.16 -22.80 -8.79
CA ILE A 477 -2.12 -22.46 -9.77
C ILE A 477 -1.46 -21.11 -9.45
N SER A 478 -2.23 -20.12 -8.99
CA SER A 478 -1.70 -18.78 -8.75
C SER A 478 -0.77 -18.72 -7.54
N ILE A 479 -0.95 -19.57 -6.52
CA ILE A 479 -0.08 -19.60 -5.33
C ILE A 479 1.41 -19.84 -5.68
N PRO A 480 1.82 -20.92 -6.36
CA PRO A 480 3.23 -21.16 -6.69
C PRO A 480 3.80 -20.10 -7.63
N VAL A 481 3.00 -19.60 -8.58
CA VAL A 481 3.40 -18.51 -9.48
C VAL A 481 3.68 -17.23 -8.68
N CYS A 482 2.75 -16.85 -7.79
CA CYS A 482 2.91 -15.68 -6.94
C CYS A 482 4.09 -15.83 -5.97
N LEU A 483 4.33 -17.03 -5.41
CA LEU A 483 5.49 -17.28 -4.57
C LEU A 483 6.82 -17.03 -5.30
N HIS A 484 6.92 -17.47 -6.56
CA HIS A 484 8.13 -17.25 -7.36
C HIS A 484 8.40 -15.76 -7.59
N PHE A 485 7.37 -14.98 -7.95
CA PHE A 485 7.51 -13.54 -8.13
C PHE A 485 7.72 -12.80 -6.80
N ASP A 486 7.09 -13.24 -5.72
CA ASP A 486 7.23 -12.62 -4.40
C ASP A 486 8.66 -12.74 -3.87
N GLN A 487 9.36 -13.86 -4.13
CA GLN A 487 10.76 -14.01 -3.75
C GLN A 487 11.65 -12.96 -4.43
N GLY A 488 11.53 -12.78 -5.75
CA GLY A 488 12.30 -11.78 -6.48
C GLY A 488 11.98 -10.34 -6.05
N LEU A 489 10.71 -10.05 -5.78
CA LEU A 489 10.28 -8.75 -5.25
C LEU A 489 10.77 -8.54 -3.82
N SER A 490 10.72 -9.56 -2.97
CA SER A 490 11.18 -9.50 -1.60
C SER A 490 12.69 -9.22 -1.54
N ASP A 491 13.49 -9.91 -2.34
CA ASP A 491 14.93 -9.66 -2.45
C ASP A 491 15.21 -8.23 -2.93
N THR A 492 14.48 -7.78 -3.95
CA THR A 492 14.62 -6.42 -4.50
C THR A 492 14.28 -5.36 -3.45
N PHE A 493 13.09 -5.43 -2.85
CA PHE A 493 12.68 -4.46 -1.85
C PHE A 493 13.52 -4.55 -0.58
N SER A 494 14.02 -5.72 -0.19
CA SER A 494 14.89 -5.87 0.97
C SER A 494 16.17 -5.06 0.83
N LYS A 495 16.79 -5.09 -0.36
CA LYS A 495 17.97 -4.28 -0.67
C LYS A 495 17.64 -2.79 -0.70
N ILE A 496 16.52 -2.43 -1.33
CA ILE A 496 16.08 -1.04 -1.44
C ILE A 496 15.82 -0.43 -0.05
N TRP A 497 15.02 -1.05 0.82
CA TRP A 497 14.69 -0.43 2.11
C TRP A 497 15.86 -0.39 3.09
N GLN A 498 16.81 -1.34 2.97
CA GLN A 498 18.02 -1.35 3.79
C GLN A 498 18.99 -0.24 3.38
N ASN A 499 19.21 -0.04 2.07
CA ASN A 499 20.09 1.00 1.56
C ASN A 499 19.77 1.31 0.09
N GLU A 500 18.81 2.22 -0.11
CA GLU A 500 18.33 2.60 -1.44
C GLU A 500 19.45 3.18 -2.33
N PRO A 501 20.29 4.13 -1.85
CA PRO A 501 21.42 4.61 -2.65
C PRO A 501 22.38 3.51 -3.10
N ALA A 502 22.75 2.59 -2.20
CA ALA A 502 23.67 1.51 -2.55
C ALA A 502 23.09 0.56 -3.61
N TYR A 503 21.81 0.17 -3.47
CA TYR A 503 21.14 -0.70 -4.43
C TYR A 503 21.23 -0.16 -5.86
N TYR A 504 20.90 1.12 -6.05
CA TYR A 504 20.90 1.76 -7.36
C TYR A 504 22.29 2.12 -7.90
N LEU A 505 23.33 2.16 -7.06
CA LEU A 505 24.72 2.35 -7.51
C LEU A 505 25.35 1.04 -7.98
N THR A 506 24.87 -0.10 -7.49
CA THR A 506 25.38 -1.43 -7.84
C THR A 506 24.64 -2.13 -8.98
N LYS A 507 23.53 -1.55 -9.44
CA LYS A 507 22.67 -2.07 -10.51
C LYS A 507 22.97 -1.33 -11.81
#